data_AF-A0A496WC69-F1
#
_entry.id   AF-A0A496WC69-F1
#
_cell.length_a   1.000
_cell.length_b   1.000
_cell.length_c   1.000
_cell.angle_alpha   90.00
_cell.angle_beta   90.00
_cell.angle_gamma   90.00
#
_symmetry.space_group_name_H-M   'P 1'
#
loop_
_entity.id
_entity.type
_entity.pdbx_description
1 polymer ?
#
loop_
_entity_poly.entity_id
_entity_poly.type
_entity_poly.pdbx_seq_one_letter_code
_entity_poly.pdbx_strand_id
1 'polypeptide(L)'
;MIYDVILSQKENQYFARVKEWPEIMAYDKKRDEAIRQVQTQLFDWLTRQKVEVVQIEVPLPKTTKNPYTAQLALRQGVAGSDLLAFAGCIEPSELQKMSQAIEEDCAKVDLNEW
;
A
#
# COMPACT_ATOMS: atom_id res chain seq x y z
N MET A 1 -30.72 -0.54 -3.67
CA MET A 1 -29.27 -0.84 -3.63
C MET A 1 -28.78 -0.51 -2.24
N ILE A 2 -27.90 -1.33 -1.67
CA ILE A 2 -27.36 -1.17 -0.31
C ILE A 2 -25.88 -0.83 -0.45
N TYR A 3 -25.43 0.19 0.27
CA TYR A 3 -24.04 0.66 0.27
C TYR A 3 -23.51 0.71 1.69
N ASP A 4 -22.24 0.37 1.85
CA ASP A 4 -21.55 0.46 3.13
C ASP A 4 -21.20 1.92 3.41
N VAL A 5 -21.64 2.43 4.57
CA VAL A 5 -21.32 3.79 5.03
C VAL A 5 -20.44 3.71 6.27
N ILE A 6 -19.28 4.34 6.22
CA ILE A 6 -18.39 4.48 7.36
C ILE A 6 -18.87 5.69 8.16
N LEU A 7 -19.32 5.44 9.38
CA LEU A 7 -19.70 6.47 10.34
C LEU A 7 -18.60 6.60 11.40
N SER A 8 -18.09 7.81 11.61
CA SER A 8 -17.19 8.11 12.73
C SER A 8 -17.66 9.36 13.46
N GLN A 9 -17.25 9.49 14.73
CA GLN A 9 -17.57 10.64 15.55
C GLN A 9 -16.27 11.36 15.89
N LYS A 10 -16.20 12.67 15.61
CA LYS A 10 -15.08 13.53 15.99
C LYS A 10 -15.64 14.80 16.62
N GLU A 11 -15.10 15.19 17.77
CA GLU A 11 -15.32 16.51 18.37
C GLU A 11 -16.81 16.92 18.44
N ASN A 12 -17.67 15.96 18.79
CA ASN A 12 -19.13 16.14 18.92
C ASN A 12 -19.92 16.29 17.59
N GLN A 13 -19.34 15.84 16.47
CA GLN A 13 -20.00 15.77 15.17
C GLN A 13 -19.88 14.35 14.58
N TYR A 14 -20.94 13.89 13.93
CA TYR A 14 -20.95 12.66 13.14
C TYR A 14 -20.46 12.96 11.74
N PHE A 15 -19.53 12.13 11.29
CA PHE A 15 -18.99 12.11 9.94
C PHE A 15 -19.41 10.81 9.28
N ALA A 16 -20.16 10.91 8.19
CA ALA A 16 -20.57 9.80 7.36
C ALA A 16 -19.88 9.91 5.99
N ARG A 17 -19.34 8.80 5.48
CA ARG A 17 -18.82 8.71 4.11
C ARG A 17 -19.13 7.36 3.48
N VAL A 18 -19.30 7.32 2.17
CA VAL A 18 -19.50 6.06 1.45
C VAL A 18 -18.15 5.35 1.32
N LYS A 19 -18.12 4.03 1.53
CA LYS A 19 -16.89 3.24 1.49
C LYS A 19 -16.27 3.21 0.10
N GLU A 20 -17.10 3.06 -0.92
CA GLU A 20 -16.71 2.97 -2.33
C GLU A 20 -16.35 4.33 -2.94
N TRP A 21 -16.93 5.42 -2.41
CA TRP A 21 -16.70 6.79 -2.87
C TRP A 21 -16.39 7.71 -1.67
N PRO A 22 -15.12 7.77 -1.24
CA PRO A 22 -14.70 8.58 -0.11
C PRO A 22 -15.00 10.07 -0.28
N GLU A 23 -15.14 10.56 -1.52
CA GLU A 23 -15.50 11.93 -1.85
C GLU A 23 -16.95 12.30 -1.45
N ILE A 24 -17.84 11.31 -1.31
CA ILE A 24 -19.22 11.52 -0.89
C ILE A 24 -19.28 11.43 0.63
N MET A 25 -19.40 12.60 1.27
CA MET A 25 -19.31 12.71 2.73
C MET A 25 -20.23 13.80 3.28
N ALA A 26 -20.69 13.60 4.52
CA ALA A 26 -21.48 14.58 5.25
C ALA A 26 -21.09 14.65 6.72
N TYR A 27 -21.35 15.83 7.31
CA TYR A 27 -21.02 16.13 8.69
C TYR A 27 -22.25 16.72 9.39
N ASP A 28 -22.69 16.12 10.49
CA ASP A 28 -23.81 16.65 11.25
C ASP A 28 -23.71 16.33 12.75
N LYS A 29 -24.32 17.15 13.60
CA LYS A 29 -24.40 16.92 15.04
C LYS A 29 -25.28 15.71 15.37
N LYS A 30 -26.23 15.37 14.49
CA LYS A 30 -27.10 14.19 14.63
C LYS A 30 -26.70 13.10 13.66
N ARG A 31 -26.61 11.87 14.17
CA ARG A 31 -26.29 10.67 13.40
C ARG A 31 -27.16 10.53 12.15
N ASP A 32 -28.47 10.63 12.32
CA ASP A 32 -29.44 10.36 11.25
C ASP A 32 -29.40 11.42 10.15
N GLU A 33 -29.12 12.68 10.51
CA GLU A 33 -28.96 13.75 9.52
C GLU A 33 -27.69 13.58 8.69
N ALA A 34 -26.57 13.17 9.31
CA ALA A 34 -25.35 12.86 8.57
C ALA A 34 -25.58 11.73 7.56
N ILE A 35 -26.32 10.68 7.95
CA ILE A 35 -26.68 9.57 7.05
C ILE A 35 -27.59 10.06 5.92
N ARG A 36 -28.64 10.83 6.23
CA ARG A 36 -29.58 11.36 5.23
C ARG A 36 -28.90 12.26 4.21
N GLN A 37 -27.95 13.08 4.65
CA GLN A 37 -27.15 13.94 3.78
C GLN A 37 -26.28 13.12 2.84
N VAL A 38 -25.57 12.10 3.35
CA VAL A 38 -24.77 11.18 2.50
C VAL A 38 -25.65 10.45 1.49
N GLN A 39 -26.82 9.95 1.89
CA GLN A 39 -27.75 9.27 0.99
C GLN A 39 -28.21 10.19 -0.15
N THR A 40 -28.49 11.45 0.16
CA THR A 40 -28.93 12.45 -0.83
C THR A 40 -27.81 12.75 -1.81
N GLN A 41 -26.58 12.99 -1.32
CA GLN A 41 -25.42 13.24 -2.16
C GLN A 41 -25.09 12.02 -3.04
N LEU A 42 -25.14 10.80 -2.49
CA LEU A 42 -24.91 9.58 -3.25
C LEU A 42 -25.94 9.38 -4.35
N PHE A 43 -27.22 9.62 -4.04
CA PHE A 43 -28.28 9.53 -5.04
C PHE A 43 -28.09 10.55 -6.16
N ASP A 44 -27.75 11.80 -5.81
CA ASP A 44 -27.49 12.86 -6.79
C ASP A 44 -26.29 12.54 -7.67
N TRP A 45 -25.21 12.04 -7.07
CA TRP A 45 -24.01 11.59 -7.77
C TRP A 45 -24.31 10.46 -8.77
N LEU A 46 -25.06 9.44 -8.34
CA LEU A 46 -25.44 8.29 -9.18
C LEU A 46 -26.37 8.68 -10.34
N THR A 47 -27.18 9.73 -10.18
CA THR A 47 -28.20 10.11 -11.16
C THR A 47 -27.76 11.21 -12.11
N ARG A 48 -26.88 12.12 -11.68
CA ARG A 48 -26.49 13.30 -12.46
C ARG A 48 -25.11 13.21 -13.11
N GLN A 49 -24.35 12.14 -12.87
CA GLN A 49 -22.95 12.15 -13.28
C GLN A 49 -22.75 12.17 -14.79
N LYS A 50 -22.17 13.28 -15.24
CA LYS A 50 -21.37 13.36 -16.47
C LYS A 50 -19.91 13.24 -16.03
N VAL A 51 -19.38 12.02 -16.01
CA VAL A 51 -17.99 11.77 -15.60
C VAL A 51 -17.07 12.19 -16.74
N GLU A 52 -16.24 13.21 -16.51
CA GLU A 52 -15.18 13.60 -17.44
C GLU A 52 -13.84 13.21 -16.83
N VAL A 53 -13.09 12.38 -17.55
CA VAL A 53 -11.75 11.95 -17.13
C VAL A 53 -10.77 13.05 -17.53
N VAL A 54 -10.24 13.78 -16.53
CA VAL A 54 -9.25 14.83 -16.72
C VAL A 54 -7.86 14.28 -16.38
N GLN A 55 -6.95 14.32 -17.34
CA GLN A 55 -5.54 14.06 -17.07
C GLN A 55 -4.92 15.29 -16.41
N ILE A 56 -4.32 15.12 -15.24
CA ILE A 56 -3.66 16.18 -14.49
C ILE A 56 -2.16 15.86 -14.43
N GLU A 57 -1.33 16.78 -14.90
CA GLU A 57 0.11 16.71 -14.69
C GLU A 57 0.44 17.15 -13.26
N VAL A 58 0.83 16.19 -12.42
CA VAL A 58 1.33 16.49 -11.07
C VAL A 58 2.81 16.86 -11.19
N PRO A 59 3.22 18.09 -10.80
CA PRO A 59 4.63 18.48 -10.89
C PRO A 59 5.45 17.64 -9.93
N LEU A 60 6.42 16.89 -10.47
CA LEU A 60 7.38 16.17 -9.64
C LEU A 60 8.25 17.18 -8.88
N PRO A 61 8.45 17.01 -7.57
CA PRO A 61 9.38 17.85 -6.84
C PRO A 61 10.79 17.69 -7.46
N LYS A 62 11.43 18.82 -7.79
CA LYS A 62 12.78 18.84 -8.40
C LYS A 62 13.87 18.22 -7.54
N THR A 63 13.58 18.02 -6.25
CA THR A 63 14.50 17.39 -5.31
C THR A 63 13.71 16.39 -4.47
N THR A 64 14.06 15.12 -4.59
CA THR A 64 13.61 14.07 -3.68
C THR A 64 14.70 13.95 -2.62
N LYS A 65 14.56 14.66 -1.50
CA LYS A 65 15.38 14.34 -0.32
C LYS A 65 14.90 12.99 0.18
N ASN A 66 15.63 11.93 -0.15
CA ASN A 66 15.37 10.61 0.41
C ASN A 66 15.45 10.73 1.94
N PRO A 67 14.38 10.43 2.70
CA PRO A 67 14.38 10.59 4.15
C PRO A 67 15.43 9.71 4.86
N TYR A 68 15.96 8.70 4.17
CA TYR A 68 16.99 7.79 4.68
C TYR A 68 18.43 8.24 4.37
N THR A 69 18.67 9.18 3.45
CA THR A 69 20.06 9.59 3.10
C THR A 69 20.75 10.35 4.23
N ALA A 70 20.02 11.06 5.07
CA ALA A 70 20.61 11.73 6.24
C ALA A 70 21.21 10.73 7.26
N GLN A 71 20.65 9.52 7.35
CA GLN A 71 21.16 8.46 8.23
C GLN A 71 22.36 7.73 7.62
N LEU A 72 22.42 7.62 6.29
CA LEU A 72 23.54 7.00 5.56
C LEU A 72 24.78 7.88 5.53
N ALA A 73 24.63 9.21 5.46
CA ALA A 73 25.76 10.14 5.46
C ALA A 73 26.64 10.07 6.74
N LEU A 74 26.12 9.50 7.82
CA LEU A 74 26.83 9.30 9.09
C LEU A 74 27.58 7.97 9.17
N ARG A 75 27.38 7.05 8.23
CA ARG A 75 28.02 5.72 8.25
C ARG A 75 29.10 5.65 7.20
N GLN A 76 30.34 5.66 7.65
CA GLN A 76 31.49 5.36 6.81
C GLN A 76 31.41 3.86 6.44
N GLY A 77 31.31 3.55 5.15
CA GLY A 77 31.37 2.17 4.69
C GLY A 77 32.74 1.55 4.98
N VAL A 78 32.78 0.24 5.20
CA VAL A 78 34.04 -0.52 5.30
C VAL A 78 34.46 -1.03 3.93
N ALA A 79 35.76 -1.24 3.71
CA ALA A 79 36.24 -1.79 2.46
C ALA A 79 35.73 -3.23 2.27
N GLY A 80 35.45 -3.63 1.03
CA GLY A 80 34.93 -4.97 0.73
C GLY A 80 35.85 -6.10 1.20
N SER A 81 37.16 -5.85 1.28
CA SER A 81 38.15 -6.76 1.87
C SER A 81 37.86 -7.08 3.34
N ASP A 82 37.32 -6.11 4.07
CA ASP A 82 37.10 -6.21 5.52
C ASP A 82 35.75 -6.86 5.83
N LEU A 83 34.87 -6.97 4.83
CA LEU A 83 33.62 -7.74 4.90
C LEU A 83 33.86 -9.25 4.84
N LEU A 84 35.02 -9.70 4.34
CA LEU A 84 35.36 -11.12 4.23
C LEU A 84 35.44 -11.81 5.60
N ALA A 85 35.78 -11.08 6.66
CA ALA A 85 35.77 -11.60 8.03
C ALA A 85 34.35 -11.92 8.54
N PHE A 86 33.32 -11.32 7.94
CA PHE A 86 31.90 -11.55 8.25
C PHE A 86 31.21 -12.47 7.25
N ALA A 87 31.87 -12.80 6.13
CA ALA A 87 31.41 -13.82 5.22
C ALA A 87 31.65 -15.19 5.88
N GLY A 88 30.69 -15.62 6.70
CA GLY A 88 30.67 -16.97 7.23
C GLY A 88 30.86 -17.96 6.08
N CYS A 89 31.82 -18.87 6.23
CA CYS A 89 31.99 -19.96 5.27
C CYS A 89 30.80 -20.90 5.43
N ILE A 90 30.13 -21.22 4.32
CA ILE A 90 29.16 -22.33 4.31
C ILE A 90 29.99 -23.60 4.47
N GLU A 91 29.77 -24.34 5.56
CA GLU A 91 30.47 -25.59 5.79
C GLU A 91 30.09 -26.62 4.71
N PRO A 92 31.00 -27.53 4.30
CA PRO A 92 30.70 -28.52 3.27
C PRO A 92 29.46 -29.38 3.57
N SER A 93 29.17 -29.60 4.86
CA SER A 93 27.98 -30.32 5.32
C SER A 93 26.68 -29.52 5.09
N GLU A 94 26.73 -28.19 5.14
CA GLU A 94 25.59 -27.32 4.84
C GLU A 94 25.34 -27.27 3.33
N LEU A 95 26.41 -27.27 2.52
CA LEU A 95 26.28 -27.40 1.06
C LEU A 95 25.55 -28.67 0.64
N GLN A 96 25.83 -29.80 1.31
CA GLN A 96 25.13 -31.07 1.03
C GLN A 96 23.63 -30.99 1.37
N LYS A 97 23.28 -30.37 2.51
CA LYS A 97 21.88 -30.17 2.89
C LYS A 97 21.14 -29.24 1.92
N MET A 98 21.81 -28.18 1.45
CA MET A 98 21.25 -27.28 0.43
C MET A 98 21.05 -28.01 -0.90
N SER A 99 22.01 -28.82 -1.33
CA SER A 99 21.88 -29.66 -2.53
C SER A 99 20.71 -30.63 -2.43
N GLN A 100 20.57 -31.31 -1.29
CA GLN A 100 19.48 -32.23 -1.04
C GLN A 100 18.12 -31.53 -1.03
N ALA A 101 18.00 -30.37 -0.40
CA ALA A 101 16.77 -29.59 -0.40
C ALA A 101 16.39 -29.11 -1.81
N ILE A 102 17.38 -28.77 -2.65
CA ILE A 102 17.13 -28.45 -4.07
C ILE A 102 16.64 -29.69 -4.80
N GLU A 103 17.22 -30.88 -4.59
CA GLU A 103 16.73 -32.11 -5.25
C GLU A 103 15.34 -32.54 -4.78
N GLU A 104 15.02 -32.32 -3.50
CA GLU A 104 13.75 -32.72 -2.89
C GLU A 104 12.59 -31.74 -3.21
N ASP A 105 12.89 -30.45 -3.42
CA ASP A 105 11.89 -29.38 -3.63
C ASP A 105 12.12 -28.57 -4.92
N CYS A 106 12.99 -29.02 -5.85
CA CYS A 106 12.97 -28.50 -7.22
C CYS A 106 11.65 -28.95 -7.82
N ALA A 107 10.68 -28.04 -7.80
CA ALA A 107 9.48 -28.10 -8.62
C ALA A 107 9.90 -28.62 -10.00
N LYS A 108 9.57 -29.88 -10.26
CA LYS A 108 9.91 -30.58 -11.50
C LYS A 108 9.26 -29.78 -12.62
N VAL A 109 10.03 -28.97 -13.32
CA VAL A 109 9.52 -28.28 -14.50
C VAL A 109 9.39 -29.35 -15.57
N ASP A 110 8.15 -29.80 -15.81
CA ASP A 110 7.88 -30.69 -16.93
C ASP A 110 8.06 -29.89 -18.24
N LEU A 111 9.15 -30.19 -18.93
CA LEU A 111 9.50 -29.55 -20.19
C LEU A 111 8.58 -29.97 -21.34
N ASN A 112 7.55 -30.81 -21.12
CA ASN A 112 6.55 -31.22 -22.10
C ASN A 112 5.13 -30.75 -21.74
N GLU A 113 4.97 -29.83 -20.78
CA GLU A 113 3.66 -29.22 -20.44
C GLU A 113 3.15 -28.17 -21.47
N TRP A 114 3.47 -28.33 -22.76
CA TRP A 114 3.00 -27.46 -23.85
C TRP A 114 2.46 -28.25 -25.05
#